data_AF-A0A4R1FM92-F1
#
_entry.id   AF-A0A4R1FM92-F1
#
_cell.length_a   1.000
_cell.length_b   1.000
_cell.length_c   1.000
_cell.angle_alpha   90.00
_cell.angle_beta   90.00
_cell.angle_gamma   90.00
#
_symmetry.space_group_name_H-M   'P 1'
#
loop_
_entity.id
_entity.type
_entity.pdbx_description
1 polymer ?
#
loop_
_entity_poly.entity_id
_entity_poly.type
_entity_poly.pdbx_seq_one_letter_code
_entity_poly.pdbx_strand_id
1 'polypeptide(L)'
;MARTWIVASVVQYDEETLREMPDRPGGRTLAQWREQFGGVRGPVPLPSGGTIEISLAALDGLPDHAYIDLVWFTSTDGEPPTAPVFAPNRYVLAEIEEK
;
A
#
# COMPACT_ATOMS: atom_id res chain seq x y z
N MET A 1 9.48 6.13 20.88
CA MET A 1 10.11 6.52 19.60
C MET A 1 9.02 6.49 18.56
N ALA A 2 8.99 7.45 17.64
CA ALA A 2 7.97 7.44 16.60
C ALA A 2 8.23 6.27 15.65
N ARG A 3 7.17 5.62 15.19
CA ARG A 3 7.24 4.53 14.21
C ARG A 3 6.30 4.83 13.07
N THR A 4 6.75 4.55 11.85
CA THR A 4 5.99 4.77 10.63
C THR A 4 5.77 3.44 9.91
N TRP A 5 4.52 3.10 9.62
CA TRP A 5 4.13 1.95 8.80
C TRP A 5 3.69 2.40 7.42
N ILE A 6 4.11 1.66 6.40
CA ILE A 6 3.58 1.79 5.04
C ILE A 6 2.53 0.72 4.86
N VAL A 7 1.31 1.15 4.56
CA VAL A 7 0.14 0.29 4.47
C VAL A 7 -0.46 0.39 3.07
N ALA A 8 -0.62 -0.75 2.41
CA ALA A 8 -1.43 -0.85 1.21
C ALA A 8 -2.90 -0.93 1.58
N SER A 9 -3.70 0.00 1.07
CA SER A 9 -5.16 -0.09 1.04
C SER A 9 -5.57 -0.63 -0.32
N VAL A 10 -6.24 -1.77 -0.30
CA VAL A 10 -6.64 -2.52 -1.49
C VAL A 10 -8.12 -2.30 -1.74
N VAL A 11 -8.46 -1.96 -2.98
CA VAL A 11 -9.84 -1.97 -3.45
C VAL A 11 -9.95 -2.83 -4.69
N GLN A 12 -10.92 -3.73 -4.66
CA GLN A 12 -11.28 -4.57 -5.80
C GLN A 12 -12.64 -4.09 -6.30
N TYR A 13 -12.74 -3.92 -7.62
CA TYR A 13 -13.98 -3.57 -8.30
C TYR A 13 -14.34 -4.74 -9.20
N ASP A 14 -15.64 -5.02 -9.32
CA ASP A 14 -16.14 -5.92 -10.35
C ASP A 14 -16.00 -5.29 -11.75
N GLU A 15 -16.14 -6.14 -12.77
CA GLU A 15 -16.00 -5.74 -14.17
C GLU A 15 -17.01 -4.66 -14.61
N GLU A 16 -18.20 -4.67 -14.00
CA GLU A 16 -19.26 -3.69 -14.28
C GLU A 16 -18.85 -2.31 -13.78
N THR A 17 -18.41 -2.21 -12.53
CA THR A 17 -17.92 -0.97 -11.92
C THR A 17 -16.72 -0.40 -12.70
N LEU A 18 -15.80 -1.25 -13.15
CA LEU A 18 -14.65 -0.81 -13.96
C LEU A 18 -15.08 -0.26 -15.32
N ARG A 19 -16.10 -0.85 -15.95
CA ARG A 19 -16.66 -0.38 -17.22
C ARG A 19 -17.32 0.99 -17.08
N GLU A 20 -17.98 1.23 -15.94
CA GLU A 20 -18.68 2.50 -15.66
C GLU A 20 -17.74 3.61 -15.18
N MET A 21 -16.53 3.28 -14.71
CA MET A 21 -15.55 4.24 -14.18
C MET A 21 -14.16 4.12 -14.86
N PRO A 22 -14.05 4.37 -16.18
CA PRO A 22 -12.78 4.21 -16.91
C PRO A 22 -11.68 5.17 -16.44
N ASP A 23 -12.05 6.37 -15.99
CA ASP A 23 -11.13 7.43 -15.56
C ASP A 23 -11.06 7.61 -14.04
N ARG A 24 -11.30 6.53 -13.27
CA ARG A 24 -11.34 6.67 -11.81
C ARG A 24 -10.01 7.25 -11.29
N PRO A 25 -10.03 8.38 -10.57
CA PRO A 25 -8.88 8.81 -9.80
C PRO A 25 -8.71 7.84 -8.62
N GLY A 26 -7.64 7.06 -8.65
CA GLY A 26 -7.32 6.08 -7.62
C GLY A 26 -5.90 5.57 -7.78
N GLY A 27 -5.38 4.90 -6.74
CA GLY A 27 -4.03 4.35 -6.70
C GLY A 27 -3.66 3.45 -7.87
N ARG A 28 -2.39 3.06 -7.96
CA ARG A 28 -1.92 2.18 -9.04
C ARG A 28 -2.46 0.77 -8.84
N THR A 29 -2.72 0.05 -9.92
CA THR A 29 -3.04 -1.37 -9.85
C THR A 29 -1.83 -2.17 -9.37
N LEU A 30 -2.06 -3.38 -8.86
CA LEU A 30 -0.97 -4.28 -8.46
C LEU A 30 -0.01 -4.58 -9.62
N ALA A 31 -0.53 -4.74 -10.84
CA ALA A 31 0.30 -4.89 -12.04
C ALA A 31 1.19 -3.67 -12.30
N GLN A 32 0.65 -2.46 -12.19
CA GLN A 32 1.42 -1.22 -12.37
C GLN A 32 2.51 -1.05 -11.30
N TRP A 33 2.24 -1.45 -10.06
CA TRP A 33 3.24 -1.47 -9.00
C TRP A 33 4.36 -2.48 -9.29
N ARG A 34 4.01 -3.70 -9.71
CA ARG A 34 4.99 -4.73 -10.11
C ARG A 34 5.86 -4.29 -11.27
N GLU A 35 5.25 -3.66 -12.29
CA GLU A 35 5.96 -3.09 -13.44
C GLU A 35 6.93 -1.99 -13.01
N GLN A 36 6.46 -1.01 -12.21
CA GLN A 36 7.31 0.07 -11.68
C GLN A 36 8.51 -0.47 -10.90
N PHE A 37 8.31 -1.53 -10.13
CA PHE A 37 9.34 -2.16 -9.31
C PHE A 37 10.26 -3.09 -10.10
N GLY A 38 9.86 -3.52 -11.29
CA GLY A 38 10.53 -4.62 -12.00
C GLY A 38 10.42 -5.96 -11.27
N GLY A 39 9.40 -6.15 -10.42
CA GLY A 39 9.23 -7.34 -9.60
C GLY A 39 8.36 -7.14 -8.35
N VAL A 40 8.66 -7.88 -7.28
CA VAL A 40 7.88 -7.89 -6.02
C VAL A 40 8.41 -6.96 -4.94
N ARG A 41 9.53 -6.27 -5.19
CA ARG A 41 10.13 -5.31 -4.27
C ARG A 41 10.53 -4.07 -5.02
N GLY A 42 10.36 -2.92 -4.39
CA GLY A 42 10.85 -1.69 -4.99
C GLY A 42 10.77 -0.47 -4.09
N PRO A 43 11.39 0.62 -4.55
CA PRO A 43 11.51 1.85 -3.80
C PRO A 43 10.18 2.64 -3.77
N VAL A 44 9.86 3.19 -2.60
CA VAL A 44 8.82 4.19 -2.42
C VAL A 44 9.34 5.39 -1.63
N PRO A 45 8.96 6.62 -2.00
CA PRO A 45 9.37 7.81 -1.28
C PRO A 45 8.72 7.87 0.11
N LEU A 46 9.45 8.40 1.09
CA LEU A 46 8.89 8.69 2.41
C LEU A 46 8.44 10.15 2.51
N PRO A 47 7.35 10.46 3.23
CA PRO A 47 6.92 11.83 3.49
C PRO A 47 7.99 12.66 4.21
N SER A 48 8.78 12.03 5.08
CA SER A 48 9.90 12.64 5.81
C SER A 48 11.14 12.88 4.93
N GLY A 49 11.12 12.44 3.66
CA GLY A 49 12.23 12.50 2.73
C GLY A 49 12.99 11.18 2.62
N GLY A 50 13.63 10.98 1.46
CA GLY A 50 14.31 9.73 1.15
C GLY A 50 13.36 8.64 0.61
N THR A 51 13.88 7.43 0.57
CA THR A 51 13.24 6.28 -0.09
C THR A 51 13.43 5.04 0.76
N ILE A 52 12.42 4.19 0.81
CA ILE A 52 12.51 2.86 1.42
C ILE A 52 12.10 1.79 0.41
N GLU A 53 12.70 0.61 0.53
CA GLU A 53 12.26 -0.56 -0.22
C GLU A 53 11.07 -1.22 0.50
N ILE A 54 9.97 -1.43 -0.22
CA ILE A 54 8.82 -2.21 0.25
C ILE A 54 8.69 -3.50 -0.53
N SER A 55 8.01 -4.49 0.05
CA SER A 55 7.67 -5.73 -0.65
C SER A 55 6.16 -5.85 -0.85
N LEU A 56 5.77 -6.18 -2.08
CA LEU A 56 4.40 -6.52 -2.45
C LEU A 56 4.04 -7.99 -2.12
N ALA A 57 4.93 -8.74 -1.45
CA ALA A 57 4.67 -10.15 -1.11
C ALA A 57 3.46 -10.32 -0.19
N ALA A 58 3.15 -9.33 0.66
CA ALA A 58 1.94 -9.33 1.49
C ALA A 58 0.64 -9.25 0.66
N LEU A 59 0.73 -8.88 -0.62
CA LEU A 59 -0.37 -8.76 -1.57
C LEU A 59 -0.46 -9.96 -2.52
N ASP A 60 0.30 -11.02 -2.27
CA ASP A 60 0.28 -12.22 -3.10
C ASP A 60 -1.10 -12.90 -3.06
N GLY A 61 -1.53 -13.44 -4.20
CA GLY A 61 -2.88 -13.98 -4.39
C GLY A 61 -3.98 -12.95 -4.70
N LEU A 62 -3.69 -11.65 -4.65
CA LEU A 62 -4.61 -10.62 -5.16
C LEU A 62 -4.56 -10.53 -6.69
N PRO A 63 -5.70 -10.19 -7.35
CA PRO A 63 -5.71 -10.05 -8.80
C PRO A 63 -4.90 -8.83 -9.24
N ASP A 64 -4.32 -8.89 -10.44
CA ASP A 64 -3.48 -7.83 -11.01
C ASP A 64 -4.19 -6.49 -11.18
N HIS A 65 -5.52 -6.51 -11.33
CA HIS A 65 -6.37 -5.33 -11.42
C HIS A 65 -6.80 -4.78 -10.04
N ALA A 66 -6.34 -5.37 -8.93
CA ALA A 66 -6.58 -4.80 -7.60
C ALA A 66 -5.88 -3.44 -7.49
N TYR A 67 -6.62 -2.42 -7.05
CA TYR A 67 -6.10 -1.07 -6.88
C TYR A 67 -5.45 -0.94 -5.51
N ILE A 68 -4.23 -0.38 -5.48
CA ILE A 68 -3.39 -0.28 -4.30
C ILE A 68 -3.05 1.19 -4.04
N ASP A 69 -3.59 1.71 -2.94
CA ASP A 69 -3.23 3.01 -2.38
C ASP A 69 -2.24 2.81 -1.23
N LEU A 70 -1.08 3.47 -1.30
CA LEU A 70 -0.14 3.47 -0.17
C LEU A 70 -0.48 4.58 0.81
N VAL A 71 -0.54 4.21 2.09
CA VAL A 71 -0.82 5.12 3.20
C VAL A 71 0.30 5.01 4.23
N TRP A 72 0.77 6.15 4.70
CA TRP A 72 1.77 6.24 5.76
C TRP A 72 1.06 6.50 7.08
N PHE A 73 1.28 5.62 8.04
CA PHE A 73 0.77 5.77 9.40
C PHE A 73 1.94 5.97 10.34
N THR A 74 2.04 7.14 10.94
CA THR A 74 3.07 7.43 11.95
C THR A 74 2.43 7.43 13.33
N SER A 75 2.89 6.56 14.22
CA SER A 75 2.52 6.58 15.63
C SER A 75 3.63 7.17 16.48
N THR A 76 3.27 8.10 17.37
CA THR A 76 4.21 8.79 18.26
C THR A 76 4.46 8.03 19.56
N ASP A 77 3.55 7.12 19.95
CA ASP A 77 3.70 6.21 21.09
C ASP A 77 4.46 4.91 20.73
N GLY A 78 4.67 4.65 19.43
CA GLY A 78 5.36 3.47 18.92
C GLY A 78 4.49 2.21 18.87
N GLU A 79 3.20 2.31 19.22
CA GLU A 79 2.25 1.21 19.13
C GLU A 79 1.85 0.99 17.67
N PRO A 80 1.79 -0.28 17.22
CA PRO A 80 1.33 -0.58 15.89
C PRO A 80 -0.14 -0.16 15.75
N PRO A 81 -0.55 0.35 14.58
CA PRO A 81 -1.95 0.60 14.31
C PRO A 81 -2.76 -0.69 14.52
N THR A 82 -3.71 -0.65 15.48
CA THR A 82 -4.49 -1.81 15.88
C THR A 82 -5.62 -2.07 14.88
N ALA A 83 -5.92 -3.36 14.62
CA ALA A 83 -7.12 -3.77 13.90
C ALA A 83 -8.34 -3.52 14.80
N PRO A 84 -8.98 -2.34 14.69
CA PRO A 84 -9.95 -2.11 13.60
C PRO A 84 -9.64 -0.89 12.72
N VAL A 85 -8.51 -0.21 12.91
CA VAL A 85 -8.06 0.93 12.08
C VAL A 85 -7.77 0.48 10.63
N PHE A 86 -7.42 -0.80 10.47
CA PHE A 86 -7.26 -1.43 9.17
C PHE A 86 -8.54 -2.16 8.77
N ALA A 87 -9.27 -1.58 7.83
CA ALA A 87 -10.31 -2.27 7.08
C ALA A 87 -9.77 -3.61 6.52
N PRO A 88 -10.62 -4.63 6.27
CA PRO A 88 -10.19 -5.99 5.90
C PRO A 88 -9.29 -6.08 4.66
N ASN A 89 -9.22 -5.02 3.85
CA ASN A 89 -8.41 -4.94 2.66
C ASN A 89 -7.16 -4.06 2.85
N ARG A 90 -6.53 -4.08 4.03
CA ARG A 90 -5.30 -3.30 4.30
C ARG A 90 -4.15 -4.18 4.79
N TYR A 91 -2.96 -3.94 4.23
CA TYR A 91 -1.77 -4.79 4.40
C TYR A 91 -0.57 -3.92 4.78
N VAL A 92 0.14 -4.26 5.86
CA VAL A 92 1.40 -3.60 6.21
C VAL A 92 2.50 -4.11 5.29
N LEU A 93 3.18 -3.21 4.59
CA LEU A 93 4.24 -3.51 3.64
C LEU A 93 5.65 -3.23 4.19
N ALA A 94 5.77 -2.28 5.12
CA ALA A 94 7.01 -1.98 5.82
C ALA A 94 6.74 -1.28 7.15
N GLU A 95 7.71 -1.37 8.05
CA GLU A 95 7.77 -0.66 9.33
C GLU A 95 9.12 0.07 9.43
N ILE A 96 9.08 1.29 9.97
CA ILE A 96 10.21 2.21 10.04
C ILE A 96 10.27 2.75 11.46
N GLU A 97 11.39 2.54 12.13
CA GLU A 97 11.67 3.21 13.40
C GLU A 97 12.32 4.57 13.12
N GLU A 98 11.69 5.65 13.56
CA GLU A 98 12.26 6.99 13.47
C GLU A 98 13.20 7.22 14.67
N LYS A 99 14.44 7.63 14.37
CA LYS A 99 15.50 7.87 15.37
C LYS A 99 15.39 9.24 16.03
#